data_AF-A0A258TD06-F1
#
_entry.id   AF-A0A258TD06-F1
#
_cell.length_a   1.000
_cell.length_b   1.000
_cell.length_c   1.000
_cell.angle_alpha   90.00
_cell.angle_beta   90.00
_cell.angle_gamma   90.00
#
_symmetry.space_group_name_H-M   'P 1'
#
loop_
_entity.id
_entity.type
_entity.pdbx_description
1 polymer ?
#
loop_
_entity_poly.entity_id
_entity_poly.type
_entity_poly.pdbx_seq_one_letter_code
_entity_poly.pdbx_strand_id
1 'polypeptide(L)'
;MYRDLIARPALAGLILCAGAAGAVAAKAPALAALQTIEAGQWQFREIGSAAAPKIMCVGDPSTLIQIKHADTACARFVVEDQPRSATISYTCPGTGRGRTTIRVESPRDFHLETQGIAGGAPFDTAYQAHRLGACAAGAH
;
A
#
# COMPACT_ATOMS: atom_id res chain seq x y z
N MET A 1 -20.11 -35.06 70.28
CA MET A 1 -18.87 -34.41 70.81
C MET A 1 -17.74 -35.32 70.38
N TYR A 2 -16.85 -35.00 69.46
CA TYR A 2 -16.03 -33.80 69.32
C TYR A 2 -15.79 -33.50 67.84
N ARG A 3 -15.36 -32.27 67.57
CA ARG A 3 -15.54 -31.51 66.34
C ARG A 3 -14.16 -31.23 65.76
N ASP A 4 -13.76 -31.91 64.68
CA ASP A 4 -12.50 -31.62 63.99
C ASP A 4 -12.76 -30.85 62.70
N LEU A 5 -12.63 -29.52 62.80
CA LEU A 5 -12.58 -28.60 61.67
C LEU A 5 -11.20 -28.70 61.02
N ILE A 6 -11.11 -29.33 59.85
CA ILE A 6 -9.93 -29.24 58.98
C ILE A 6 -10.19 -28.10 57.99
N ALA A 7 -9.50 -26.98 58.21
CA ALA A 7 -9.47 -25.83 57.33
C ALA A 7 -8.84 -26.21 55.98
N ARG A 8 -9.59 -26.04 54.89
CA ARG A 8 -9.09 -26.27 53.52
C ARG A 8 -8.56 -24.93 52.97
N PRO A 9 -7.34 -24.90 52.42
CA PRO A 9 -6.71 -23.66 51.95
C PRO A 9 -7.43 -23.10 50.72
N ALA A 10 -7.53 -21.77 50.68
CA ALA A 10 -8.12 -21.01 49.59
C ALA A 10 -7.31 -21.18 48.29
N LEU A 11 -7.96 -21.68 47.24
CA LEU A 11 -7.47 -21.62 45.86
C LEU A 11 -7.86 -20.28 45.25
N ALA A 12 -6.86 -19.42 45.01
CA ALA A 12 -7.00 -18.19 44.25
C ALA A 12 -7.33 -18.51 42.78
N GLY A 13 -8.49 -18.06 42.31
CA GLY A 13 -8.92 -18.20 40.92
C GLY A 13 -8.14 -17.27 39.99
N LEU A 14 -7.46 -17.85 39.00
CA LEU A 14 -6.75 -17.14 37.94
C LEU A 14 -7.77 -16.53 36.96
N ILE A 15 -7.89 -15.20 36.94
CA ILE A 15 -8.71 -14.47 35.96
C ILE A 15 -7.94 -14.42 34.63
N LEU A 16 -8.37 -15.23 33.66
CA LEU A 16 -7.93 -15.13 32.27
C LEU A 16 -8.70 -14.00 31.57
N CYS A 17 -8.10 -12.81 31.50
CA CYS A 17 -8.54 -11.74 30.61
C CYS A 17 -8.17 -12.10 29.16
N ALA A 18 -9.10 -12.72 28.43
CA ALA A 18 -8.99 -12.87 26.98
C ALA A 18 -9.24 -11.52 26.30
N GLY A 19 -8.18 -10.71 26.15
CA GLY A 19 -8.23 -9.50 25.35
C GLY A 19 -8.29 -9.85 23.86
N ALA A 20 -9.41 -9.52 23.20
CA ALA A 20 -9.51 -9.56 21.75
C ALA A 20 -8.60 -8.49 21.15
N ALA A 21 -7.40 -8.88 20.71
CA ALA A 21 -6.53 -8.02 19.92
C ALA A 21 -7.13 -7.88 18.52
N GLY A 22 -7.99 -6.87 18.33
CA GLY A 22 -8.37 -6.44 16.99
C GLY A 22 -7.11 -5.95 16.26
N ALA A 23 -6.79 -6.56 15.12
CA ALA A 23 -5.71 -6.08 14.26
C ALA A 23 -6.07 -4.69 13.74
N VAL A 24 -5.47 -3.66 14.33
CA VAL A 24 -5.49 -2.31 13.75
C VAL A 24 -4.71 -2.36 12.45
N ALA A 25 -5.39 -2.20 11.32
CA ALA A 25 -4.73 -1.98 10.04
C ALA A 25 -3.92 -0.69 10.16
N ALA A 26 -2.60 -0.81 10.26
CA ALA A 26 -1.72 0.35 10.28
C ALA A 26 -1.93 1.13 8.98
N LYS A 27 -2.48 2.34 9.06
CA LYS A 27 -2.45 3.29 7.95
C LYS A 27 -0.96 3.51 7.63
N ALA A 28 -0.54 3.13 6.43
CA ALA A 28 0.80 3.45 5.98
C ALA A 28 1.01 4.98 6.10
N PRO A 29 2.22 5.44 6.48
CA PRO A 29 2.53 6.87 6.50
C PRO A 29 2.11 7.48 5.16
N ALA A 30 1.38 8.60 5.21
CA ALA A 30 0.99 9.30 4.01
C ALA A 30 2.26 9.93 3.42
N LEU A 31 2.82 9.28 2.40
CA LEU A 31 4.10 9.65 1.78
C LEU A 31 4.05 11.09 1.25
N ALA A 32 5.03 11.90 1.60
CA ALA A 32 5.05 13.33 1.31
C ALA A 32 4.90 13.59 -0.20
N ALA A 33 5.67 12.87 -1.01
CA ALA A 33 5.62 12.99 -2.47
C ALA A 33 4.21 12.71 -3.04
N LEU A 34 3.54 11.64 -2.58
CA LEU A 34 2.22 11.26 -3.08
C LEU A 34 1.14 12.29 -2.77
N GLN A 35 1.26 13.03 -1.67
CA GLN A 35 0.31 14.08 -1.31
C GLN A 35 0.36 15.27 -2.26
N THR A 36 1.43 15.42 -3.04
CA THR A 36 1.59 16.51 -4.01
C THR A 36 0.99 16.18 -5.38
N ILE A 37 0.63 14.90 -5.63
CA ILE A 37 0.05 14.44 -6.89
C ILE A 37 -1.45 14.77 -6.91
N GLU A 38 -1.90 15.49 -7.94
CA GLU A 38 -3.32 15.81 -8.12
C GLU A 38 -4.14 14.57 -8.49
N ALA A 39 -5.30 14.39 -7.84
CA ALA A 39 -6.29 13.43 -8.30
C ALA A 39 -6.84 13.80 -9.68
N GLY A 40 -7.16 12.80 -10.51
CA GLY A 40 -7.72 13.05 -11.84
C GLY A 40 -7.48 11.93 -12.84
N GLN A 41 -7.72 12.23 -14.11
CA GLN A 41 -7.39 11.34 -15.22
C GLN A 41 -5.94 11.55 -15.60
N TRP A 42 -5.20 10.44 -15.69
CA TRP A 42 -3.77 10.44 -15.98
C TRP A 42 -3.46 9.58 -17.19
N GLN A 43 -2.51 10.04 -17.99
CA GLN A 43 -1.88 9.26 -19.05
C GLN A 43 -0.56 8.68 -18.52
N PHE A 44 -0.33 7.40 -18.74
CA PHE A 44 0.91 6.68 -18.41
C PHE A 44 1.56 6.19 -19.70
N ARG A 45 2.69 6.81 -20.06
CA ARG A 45 3.54 6.35 -21.16
C ARG A 45 4.64 5.48 -20.60
N GLU A 46 4.68 4.22 -21.01
CA GLU A 46 5.78 3.33 -20.65
C GLU A 46 7.06 3.76 -21.38
N ILE A 47 8.13 3.94 -20.62
CA ILE A 47 9.43 4.38 -21.14
C ILE A 47 10.06 3.19 -21.87
N GLY A 48 10.56 3.43 -23.09
CA GLY A 48 11.17 2.37 -23.92
C GLY A 48 10.17 1.45 -24.64
N SER A 49 8.86 1.71 -24.53
CA SER A 49 7.81 0.98 -25.24
C SER A 49 7.19 1.82 -26.37
N ALA A 50 6.93 1.18 -27.51
CA ALA A 50 6.16 1.78 -28.61
C ALA A 50 4.64 1.64 -28.41
N ALA A 51 4.20 0.96 -27.35
CA ALA A 51 2.78 0.79 -27.06
C ALA A 51 2.08 2.14 -26.80
N ALA A 52 0.78 2.17 -27.11
CA ALA A 52 -0.04 3.34 -26.80
C ALA A 52 -0.05 3.62 -25.28
N PRO A 53 -0.06 4.90 -24.86
CA PRO A 53 -0.17 5.24 -23.44
C PRO A 53 -1.48 4.70 -22.83
N LYS A 54 -1.40 4.29 -21.57
CA LYS A 54 -2.57 3.88 -20.79
C LYS A 54 -3.22 5.12 -20.18
N ILE A 55 -4.54 5.15 -20.13
CA ILE A 55 -5.29 6.21 -19.45
C ILE A 55 -6.01 5.57 -18.27
N MET A 56 -5.88 6.17 -17.08
CA MET A 56 -6.57 5.69 -15.88
C MET A 56 -6.98 6.86 -14.98
N CYS A 57 -8.08 6.68 -14.25
CA CYS A 57 -8.46 7.58 -13.18
C CYS A 57 -7.62 7.25 -11.94
N VAL A 58 -7.03 8.28 -11.34
CA VAL A 58 -6.29 8.19 -10.08
C VAL A 58 -7.03 9.08 -9.08
N GLY A 59 -7.90 8.45 -8.28
CA GLY A 59 -8.59 9.13 -7.17
C GLY A 59 -7.74 9.21 -5.91
N ASP A 60 -6.99 8.14 -5.63
CA ASP A 60 -6.04 8.06 -4.52
C ASP A 60 -4.63 7.76 -5.08
N PRO A 61 -3.67 8.70 -4.99
CA PRO A 61 -2.28 8.48 -5.41
C PRO A 61 -1.59 7.30 -4.70
N SER A 62 -2.08 6.84 -3.55
CA SER A 62 -1.53 5.65 -2.87
C SER A 62 -1.68 4.35 -3.66
N THR A 63 -2.60 4.31 -4.63
CA THR A 63 -2.79 3.18 -5.55
C THR A 63 -1.61 3.02 -6.52
N LEU A 64 -0.91 4.11 -6.84
CA LEU A 64 0.24 4.13 -7.75
C LEU A 64 1.40 3.26 -7.24
N ILE A 65 1.52 3.11 -5.91
CA ILE A 65 2.56 2.30 -5.26
C ILE A 65 2.61 0.87 -5.80
N GLN A 66 1.46 0.31 -6.17
CA GLN A 66 1.34 -1.10 -6.54
C GLN A 66 0.57 -1.28 -7.84
N ILE A 67 0.81 -0.43 -8.84
CA ILE A 67 0.07 -0.41 -10.12
C ILE A 67 0.04 -1.78 -10.85
N LYS A 68 1.03 -2.65 -10.65
CA LYS A 68 1.08 -4.02 -11.21
C LYS A 68 0.29 -5.05 -10.41
N HIS A 69 -0.08 -4.72 -9.18
CA HIS A 69 -0.86 -5.53 -8.24
C HIS A 69 -2.06 -4.71 -7.74
N ALA A 70 -2.77 -4.09 -8.69
CA ALA A 70 -4.03 -3.42 -8.42
C ALA A 70 -4.99 -4.38 -7.69
N ASP A 71 -5.87 -3.82 -6.86
CA ASP A 71 -6.94 -4.56 -6.16
C ASP A 71 -6.50 -5.60 -5.10
N THR A 72 -5.20 -5.73 -4.84
CA THR A 72 -4.69 -6.61 -3.77
C THR A 72 -4.32 -5.83 -2.52
N ALA A 73 -4.73 -6.32 -1.35
CA ALA A 73 -4.21 -5.82 -0.08
C ALA A 73 -2.76 -6.29 0.12
N CYS A 74 -1.80 -5.40 -0.12
CA CYS A 74 -0.38 -5.69 0.01
C CYS A 74 0.20 -5.09 1.29
N ALA A 75 1.07 -5.82 1.98
CA ALA A 75 1.89 -5.25 3.05
C ALA A 75 2.93 -4.31 2.42
N ARG A 76 3.00 -3.06 2.92
CA ARG A 76 3.87 -2.01 2.38
C ARG A 76 4.94 -1.64 3.40
N PHE A 77 6.16 -1.40 2.91
CA PHE A 77 7.30 -0.94 3.69
C PHE A 77 7.94 0.27 2.99
N VAL A 78 7.99 1.40 3.71
CA VAL A 78 8.59 2.63 3.21
C VAL A 78 10.10 2.50 3.27
N VAL A 79 10.75 2.60 2.12
CA VAL A 79 12.22 2.60 1.99
C VAL A 79 12.74 4.03 2.04
N GLU A 80 12.01 4.96 1.41
CA GLU A 80 12.36 6.38 1.35
C GLU A 80 11.09 7.22 1.29
N ASP A 81 11.09 8.34 2.01
CA ASP A 81 10.05 9.36 1.98
C ASP A 81 10.71 10.76 1.96
N GLN A 82 10.77 11.37 0.78
CA GLN A 82 11.24 12.72 0.56
C GLN A 82 10.09 13.59 0.02
N PRO A 83 10.19 14.93 0.08
CA PRO A 83 9.11 15.82 -0.39
C PRO A 83 8.68 15.63 -1.86
N ARG A 84 9.57 15.11 -2.73
CA ARG A 84 9.30 14.87 -4.17
C ARG A 84 9.74 13.48 -4.66
N SER A 85 10.17 12.58 -3.76
CA SER A 85 10.55 11.21 -4.10
C SER A 85 10.07 10.28 -3.01
N ALA A 86 9.46 9.16 -3.37
CA ALA A 86 9.14 8.11 -2.41
C ALA A 86 9.48 6.75 -3.00
N THR A 87 10.10 5.89 -2.20
CA THR A 87 10.40 4.50 -2.57
C THR A 87 9.71 3.57 -1.58
N ILE A 88 8.93 2.62 -2.11
CA ILE A 88 8.14 1.68 -1.33
C ILE A 88 8.41 0.27 -1.83
N SER A 89 8.67 -0.65 -0.91
CA SER A 89 8.58 -2.08 -1.20
C SER A 89 7.25 -2.62 -0.72
N TYR A 90 6.65 -3.53 -1.46
CA TYR A 90 5.38 -4.13 -1.09
C TYR A 90 5.39 -5.64 -1.37
N THR A 91 4.63 -6.38 -0.57
CA THR A 91 4.41 -7.82 -0.72
C THR A 91 2.91 -8.10 -0.71
N CYS A 92 2.44 -8.81 -1.73
CA CYS A 92 1.04 -9.12 -1.93
C CYS A 92 0.83 -10.63 -1.73
N PRO A 93 0.02 -11.06 -0.76
CA PRO A 93 -0.19 -12.48 -0.47
C PRO A 93 -0.64 -13.25 -1.71
N GLY A 94 0.10 -14.29 -2.10
CA GLY A 94 -0.23 -15.18 -3.21
C GLY A 94 -0.04 -14.60 -4.62
N THR A 95 0.10 -13.28 -4.79
CA THR A 95 0.15 -12.65 -6.12
C THR A 95 1.52 -12.10 -6.50
N GLY A 96 2.37 -11.77 -5.52
CA GLY A 96 3.73 -11.33 -5.80
C GLY A 96 4.31 -10.32 -4.83
N ARG A 97 5.27 -9.55 -5.32
CA ARG A 97 5.94 -8.47 -4.58
C ARG A 97 6.50 -7.45 -5.55
N GLY A 98 6.79 -6.26 -5.07
CA GLY A 98 7.49 -5.27 -5.87
C GLY A 98 8.15 -4.19 -5.05
N ARG A 99 8.88 -3.35 -5.78
CA ARG A 99 9.38 -2.06 -5.33
C ARG A 99 8.88 -1.04 -6.34
N THR A 100 8.52 0.13 -5.83
CA THR A 100 8.08 1.25 -6.64
C THR A 100 8.74 2.51 -6.14
N THR A 101 9.34 3.26 -7.06
CA THR A 101 9.89 4.59 -6.82
C THR A 101 9.07 5.58 -7.62
N ILE A 102 8.57 6.62 -6.96
CA ILE A 102 7.83 7.72 -7.60
C ILE A 102 8.60 9.00 -7.38
N ARG A 103 8.95 9.68 -8.47
CA ARG A 103 9.59 11.00 -8.46
C ARG A 103 8.63 12.02 -9.06
N VAL A 104 8.24 13.02 -8.27
CA VAL A 104 7.29 14.05 -8.66
C VAL A 104 8.03 15.27 -9.19
N GLU A 105 7.75 15.62 -10.44
CA GLU A 105 8.30 16.82 -11.08
C GLU A 105 7.39 18.02 -10.86
N SER A 106 6.07 17.80 -10.97
CA SER A 106 5.02 18.78 -10.70
C SER A 106 3.78 18.07 -10.13
N PRO A 107 2.78 18.78 -9.58
CA PRO A 107 1.51 18.17 -9.20
C PRO A 107 0.80 17.41 -10.34
N ARG A 108 1.19 17.65 -11.60
CA ARG A 108 0.60 17.11 -12.82
C ARG A 108 1.54 16.23 -13.64
N ASP A 109 2.77 16.01 -13.18
CA ASP A 109 3.81 15.25 -13.87
C ASP A 109 4.68 14.47 -12.89
N PHE A 110 4.85 13.16 -13.12
CA PHE A 110 5.75 12.34 -12.33
C PHE A 110 6.34 11.19 -13.14
N HIS A 111 7.45 10.66 -12.64
CA HIS A 111 8.06 9.40 -13.09
C HIS A 111 7.76 8.30 -12.07
N LEU A 112 7.42 7.11 -12.57
CA LEU A 112 7.17 5.93 -11.76
C LEU A 112 8.00 4.77 -12.30
N GLU A 113 8.85 4.23 -11.45
CA GLU A 113 9.62 3.02 -11.73
C GLU A 113 9.11 1.91 -10.83
N THR A 114 8.88 0.73 -11.39
CA THR A 114 8.41 -0.42 -10.61
C THR A 114 8.95 -1.73 -11.16
N GLN A 115 9.44 -2.56 -10.25
CA GLN A 115 10.03 -3.86 -10.52
C GLN A 115 9.61 -4.88 -9.46
N GLY A 116 9.61 -6.16 -9.81
CA GLY A 116 9.20 -7.21 -8.89
C GLY A 116 8.85 -8.53 -9.53
N ILE A 117 8.00 -9.29 -8.85
CA ILE A 117 7.39 -10.53 -9.34
C ILE A 117 5.88 -10.32 -9.34
N ALA A 118 5.21 -10.60 -10.46
CA ALA A 118 3.75 -10.61 -10.58
C ALA A 118 3.32 -11.89 -11.32
N GLY A 119 2.36 -12.63 -10.75
CA GLY A 119 1.89 -13.88 -11.38
C GLY A 119 3.00 -14.94 -11.56
N GLY A 120 4.03 -14.91 -10.71
CA GLY A 120 5.18 -15.82 -10.78
C GLY A 120 6.29 -15.42 -11.76
N ALA A 121 6.12 -14.35 -12.55
CA ALA A 121 7.12 -13.86 -13.49
C ALA A 121 7.74 -12.53 -13.05
N PRO A 122 9.04 -12.29 -13.32
CA PRO A 122 9.65 -11.01 -13.07
C PRO A 122 9.14 -9.92 -14.01
N PHE A 123 9.11 -8.69 -13.52
CA PHE A 123 8.87 -7.49 -14.32
C PHE A 123 9.78 -6.34 -13.87
N ASP A 124 10.04 -5.43 -14.80
CA ASP A 124 10.70 -4.15 -14.57
C ASP A 124 10.14 -3.17 -15.61
N THR A 125 9.50 -2.10 -15.14
CA THR A 125 8.81 -1.13 -16.00
C THR A 125 8.92 0.27 -15.42
N ALA A 126 9.10 1.24 -16.31
CA ALA A 126 9.09 2.65 -15.95
C ALA A 126 8.04 3.41 -16.76
N TYR A 127 7.42 4.41 -16.15
CA TYR A 127 6.36 5.22 -16.73
C TYR A 127 6.67 6.70 -16.54
N GLN A 128 6.38 7.50 -17.56
CA GLN A 128 6.15 8.93 -17.41
C GLN A 128 4.63 9.16 -17.37
N ALA A 129 4.18 9.85 -16.34
CA ALA A 129 2.76 10.10 -16.10
C ALA A 129 2.44 11.60 -16.22
N HIS A 130 1.37 11.92 -16.95
CA HIS A 130 0.91 13.29 -17.16
C HIS A 130 -0.60 13.40 -16.90
N ARG A 131 -1.02 14.42 -16.15
CA ARG A 131 -2.43 14.63 -15.80
C ARG A 131 -3.21 15.29 -16.93
N LEU A 132 -4.21 14.57 -17.43
CA LEU A 132 -5.12 15.00 -18.49
C LEU A 132 -6.26 15.91 -17.99
N GLY A 133 -6.65 15.81 -16.71
CA GLY A 133 -7.73 16.61 -16.15
C GLY A 133 -8.47 15.88 -15.04
N ALA A 134 -9.74 16.24 -14.81
CA ALA A 134 -10.61 15.50 -13.90
C ALA A 134 -10.93 14.10 -14.47
N CYS A 135 -11.24 13.12 -13.61
CA CYS A 135 -11.81 11.86 -14.07
C CYS A 135 -13.19 12.10 -14.69
N ALA A 136 -13.53 11.34 -15.73
CA ALA A 136 -14.88 11.33 -16.27
C ALA A 136 -15.87 10.79 -15.21
N ALA A 137 -17.12 11.27 -15.24
CA ALA A 137 -18.16 10.75 -14.37
C ALA A 137 -18.34 9.24 -14.61
N GLY A 138 -18.14 8.42 -13.57
CA GLY A 138 -18.23 6.96 -13.65
C GLY A 138 -16.94 6.21 -14.00
N ALA A 139 -15.81 6.90 -14.18
CA ALA A 139 -14.50 6.25 -14.31
C ALA A 139 -13.93 5.96 -12.90
N HIS A 140 -13.92 4.69 -12.51
CA HIS A 140 -13.29 4.17 -11.29
C HIS A 140 -12.32 3.05 -11.63
#